data_AF-A0A094B5E0-F1
#
_entry.id   AF-A0A094B5E0-F1
#
_cell.length_a   1.000
_cell.length_b   1.000
_cell.length_c   1.000
_cell.angle_alpha   90.00
_cell.angle_beta   90.00
_cell.angle_gamma   90.00
#
_symmetry.space_group_name_H-M   'P 1'
#
loop_
_entity.id
_entity.type
_entity.pdbx_description
1 polymer ?
#
loop_
_entity_poly.entity_id
_entity_poly.type
_entity_poly.pdbx_seq_one_letter_code
_entity_poly.pdbx_strand_id
1 'polypeptide(L)'
;VRGYDILSAFPLRGFLRPASKEDDTLWVASLGLLGKMSGAAAVVSSEMTLLGNGRIEIVSSLKALGVWGVYLSNLPSIQPSLESSILVTIRGQVIPFASVSINADSPHVLEIDVQRAWTELGLKAGYSNEVQVTLSILP
;
A
#
# COMPACT_ATOMS: atom_id res chain seq x y z
N VAL A 1 -5.10 21.58 27.60
CA VAL A 1 -5.69 20.99 26.38
C VAL A 1 -5.86 19.50 26.64
N ARG A 2 -7.05 18.91 26.45
CA ARG A 2 -7.24 17.46 26.53
C ARG A 2 -6.90 16.86 25.16
N GLY A 3 -5.91 15.97 25.10
CA GLY A 3 -5.58 15.20 23.91
C GLY A 3 -6.52 13.99 23.78
N TYR A 4 -6.80 13.59 22.55
CA TYR A 4 -7.52 12.36 22.25
C TYR A 4 -6.67 11.54 21.30
N ASP A 5 -6.51 10.26 21.58
CA ASP A 5 -5.83 9.32 20.70
C ASP A 5 -6.84 8.52 19.89
N ILE A 6 -6.52 8.26 18.62
CA ILE A 6 -7.30 7.39 17.75
C ILE A 6 -6.59 6.04 17.68
N LEU A 7 -7.17 5.02 18.33
CA LEU A 7 -6.71 3.65 18.19
C LEU A 7 -7.34 3.02 16.96
N SER A 8 -6.51 2.39 16.11
CA SER A 8 -6.95 1.70 14.89
C SER A 8 -6.41 0.27 14.87
N ALA A 9 -7.20 -0.65 14.31
CA ALA A 9 -6.78 -2.04 14.08
C ALA A 9 -6.97 -2.37 12.61
N PHE A 10 -5.99 -3.07 12.03
CA PHE A 10 -5.96 -3.40 10.60
C PHE A 10 -5.91 -4.92 10.42
N PRO A 11 -6.71 -5.50 9.51
CA PRO A 11 -6.68 -6.92 9.26
C PRO A 11 -5.36 -7.33 8.59
N LEU A 12 -4.61 -8.19 9.26
CA LEU A 12 -3.36 -8.74 8.74
C LEU A 12 -3.65 -9.99 7.90
N ARG A 13 -3.05 -10.07 6.71
CA ARG A 13 -3.16 -11.22 5.81
C ARG A 13 -1.78 -11.82 5.58
N GLY A 14 -1.68 -13.14 5.75
CA GLY A 14 -0.47 -13.91 5.51
C GLY A 14 -0.51 -14.60 4.15
N PHE A 15 0.57 -14.48 3.38
CA PHE A 15 0.76 -15.16 2.11
C PHE A 15 1.95 -16.11 2.20
N LEU A 16 1.69 -17.40 2.03
CA LEU A 16 2.74 -18.42 1.96
C LEU A 16 3.46 -18.29 0.62
N ARG A 17 4.78 -18.02 0.65
CA ARG A 17 5.60 -17.94 -0.56
C ARG A 17 6.18 -19.33 -0.88
N PRO A 18 5.83 -19.96 -2.02
CA PRO A 18 6.25 -21.33 -2.34
C PRO A 18 7.76 -21.52 -2.56
N ALA A 19 8.51 -20.42 -2.71
CA ALA A 19 9.92 -20.45 -3.14
C ALA A 19 10.94 -20.47 -2.01
N SER A 20 10.54 -20.27 -0.75
CA SER A 20 11.42 -20.26 0.42
C SER A 20 11.51 -21.65 1.04
N LYS A 21 12.71 -22.06 1.46
CA LYS A 21 12.96 -23.36 2.13
C LYS A 21 12.46 -23.42 3.58
N GLU A 22 11.91 -22.32 4.10
CA GLU A 22 11.28 -22.19 5.41
C GLU A 22 9.94 -21.47 5.25
N ASP A 23 9.08 -21.53 6.27
CA ASP A 23 7.76 -20.86 6.41
C ASP A 23 7.85 -19.31 6.26
N ASP A 24 8.19 -18.83 5.07
CA ASP A 24 8.32 -17.41 4.75
C ASP A 24 6.94 -16.87 4.40
N THR A 25 6.13 -16.68 5.44
CA THR A 25 4.83 -16.03 5.34
C THR A 25 5.04 -14.53 5.23
N LEU A 26 4.66 -13.94 4.09
CA LEU A 26 4.59 -12.50 3.96
C LEU A 26 3.31 -11.99 4.62
N TRP A 27 3.45 -11.16 5.64
CA TRP A 27 2.33 -10.51 6.30
C TRP A 27 2.11 -9.11 5.74
N VAL A 28 0.87 -8.84 5.34
CA VAL A 28 0.45 -7.60 4.68
C VAL A 28 -0.78 -7.03 5.37
N ALA A 29 -0.80 -5.71 5.59
CA ALA A 29 -2.02 -5.00 6.01
C ALA A 29 -2.12 -3.63 5.31
N SER A 30 -3.32 -3.25 4.90
CA SER A 30 -3.62 -1.89 4.42
C SER A 30 -3.94 -1.01 5.62
N LEU A 31 -3.17 0.07 5.81
CA LEU A 31 -3.29 0.99 6.95
C LEU A 31 -4.20 2.20 6.64
N GLY A 32 -4.68 2.31 5.40
CA GLY A 32 -5.43 3.47 4.92
C GLY A 32 -4.53 4.70 4.71
N LEU A 33 -5.11 5.89 4.81
CA LEU A 33 -4.36 7.14 4.61
C LEU A 33 -3.62 7.57 5.89
N LEU A 34 -2.30 7.64 5.82
CA LEU A 34 -1.43 8.06 6.93
C LEU A 34 -1.58 9.56 7.23
N GLY A 35 -1.42 9.93 8.50
CA GLY A 35 -1.51 11.32 8.96
C GLY A 35 -2.91 11.95 8.84
N LYS A 36 -3.95 11.16 8.55
CA LYS A 36 -5.35 11.61 8.48
C LYS A 36 -6.16 10.97 9.61
N MET A 37 -6.94 11.78 10.34
CA MET A 37 -7.80 11.27 11.42
C MET A 37 -8.79 10.19 10.95
N SER A 38 -9.28 10.31 9.72
CA SER A 38 -10.19 9.37 9.06
C SER A 38 -9.46 8.41 8.09
N GLY A 39 -8.16 8.18 8.31
CA GLY A 39 -7.30 7.45 7.38
C GLY A 39 -7.82 6.07 6.99
N ALA A 40 -8.25 5.28 7.97
CA ALA A 40 -8.86 3.97 7.74
C ALA A 40 -10.23 4.08 7.06
N ALA A 41 -11.02 5.10 7.40
CA ALA A 41 -12.35 5.33 6.82
C ALA A 41 -12.29 5.83 5.36
N ALA A 42 -11.11 6.24 4.88
CA ALA A 42 -10.91 6.59 3.48
C ALA A 42 -10.84 5.35 2.55
N VAL A 43 -10.63 4.15 3.11
CA VAL A 43 -10.58 2.90 2.36
C VAL A 43 -12.00 2.37 2.16
N VAL A 44 -12.45 2.28 0.91
CA VAL A 44 -13.74 1.71 0.52
C VAL A 44 -13.66 0.19 0.45
N SER A 45 -12.59 -0.29 -0.16
CA SER A 45 -12.29 -1.71 -0.31
C SER A 45 -10.79 -1.91 -0.33
N SER A 46 -10.36 -3.07 0.15
CA SER A 46 -8.99 -3.55 0.03
C SER A 46 -9.04 -5.04 -0.22
N GLU A 47 -8.63 -5.45 -1.41
CA GLU A 47 -8.53 -6.84 -1.82
C GLU A 47 -7.07 -7.22 -1.93
N MET A 48 -6.72 -8.43 -1.49
CA MET A 48 -5.35 -8.93 -1.51
C MET A 48 -5.36 -10.34 -2.10
N THR A 49 -4.57 -10.56 -3.15
CA THR A 49 -4.61 -11.80 -3.94
C THR A 49 -3.19 -12.30 -4.20
N LEU A 50 -2.96 -13.60 -3.95
CA LEU A 50 -1.77 -14.30 -4.43
C LEU A 50 -2.04 -14.82 -5.85
N LEU A 51 -1.32 -14.30 -6.83
CA LEU A 51 -1.40 -14.73 -8.21
C LEU A 51 -0.62 -16.03 -8.42
N GLY A 52 -1.01 -16.81 -9.43
CA GLY A 52 -0.39 -18.12 -9.73
C GLY A 52 1.10 -18.06 -10.11
N ASN A 53 1.63 -16.87 -10.41
CA ASN A 53 3.05 -16.62 -10.66
C ASN A 53 3.84 -16.21 -9.40
N GLY A 54 3.22 -16.28 -8.21
CA GLY A 54 3.83 -15.91 -6.93
C GLY A 54 3.77 -14.41 -6.59
N ARG A 55 3.22 -13.57 -7.47
CA ARG A 55 3.02 -12.15 -7.19
C ARG A 55 1.87 -11.93 -6.22
N ILE A 56 2.00 -10.97 -5.32
CA ILE A 56 0.94 -10.57 -4.41
C ILE A 56 0.41 -9.22 -4.87
N GLU A 57 -0.88 -9.13 -5.16
CA GLU A 57 -1.54 -7.89 -5.53
C GLU A 57 -2.44 -7.40 -4.41
N ILE A 58 -2.28 -6.12 -4.06
CA ILE A 58 -3.10 -5.41 -3.08
C ILE A 58 -3.79 -4.29 -3.84
N VAL A 59 -5.11 -4.43 -4.03
CA VAL A 59 -5.94 -3.45 -4.72
C VAL A 59 -6.76 -2.73 -3.67
N SER A 60 -6.58 -1.42 -3.53
CA SER A 60 -7.37 -0.59 -2.61
C SER A 60 -8.10 0.51 -3.37
N SER A 61 -9.38 0.70 -3.04
CA SER A 61 -10.17 1.87 -3.49
C SER A 61 -10.23 2.89 -2.37
N LEU A 62 -9.84 4.13 -2.68
CA LEU A 62 -9.74 5.25 -1.73
C LEU A 62 -10.73 6.37 -2.10
N LYS A 63 -11.42 6.94 -1.10
CA LYS A 63 -12.30 8.12 -1.26
C LYS A 63 -11.58 9.45 -1.22
N ALA A 64 -10.31 9.46 -0.83
CA ALA A 64 -9.53 10.67 -0.68
C ALA A 64 -8.09 10.45 -1.16
N LEU A 65 -7.46 11.55 -1.58
CA LEU A 65 -6.04 11.60 -1.88
C LEU A 65 -5.23 11.80 -0.59
N GLY A 66 -4.04 11.23 -0.56
CA GLY A 66 -3.10 11.32 0.54
C GLY A 66 -2.00 10.28 0.40
N VAL A 67 -1.33 9.97 1.51
CA VAL A 67 -0.32 8.92 1.56
C VAL A 67 -0.98 7.62 2.01
N TRP A 68 -1.08 6.64 1.13
CA TRP A 68 -1.57 5.31 1.46
C TRP A 68 -0.46 4.49 2.12
N GLY A 69 -0.73 4.01 3.34
CA GLY A 69 0.19 3.19 4.10
C GLY A 69 -0.09 1.71 3.93
N VAL A 70 0.95 0.93 3.64
CA VAL A 70 0.87 -0.53 3.57
C VAL A 70 1.93 -1.12 4.49
N TYR A 71 1.51 -1.94 5.44
CA TYR A 71 2.42 -2.74 6.25
C TYR A 71 2.88 -3.96 5.45
N LEU A 72 4.19 -4.20 5.46
CA LEU A 72 4.85 -5.34 4.82
C LEU A 72 5.93 -5.90 5.76
N SER A 73 5.77 -7.14 6.21
CA SER A 73 6.71 -7.74 7.18
C SER A 73 8.14 -7.86 6.64
N ASN A 74 8.31 -8.08 5.34
CA ASN A 74 9.62 -8.25 4.71
C ASN A 74 10.22 -6.95 4.12
N LEU A 75 9.57 -5.78 4.32
CA LEU A 75 10.03 -4.51 3.74
C LEU A 75 11.51 -4.20 4.04
N PRO A 76 12.03 -4.39 5.26
CA PRO A 76 13.45 -4.16 5.53
C PRO A 76 14.38 -5.05 4.70
N SER A 77 13.97 -6.28 4.41
CA SER A 77 14.75 -7.23 3.62
C SER A 77 14.80 -6.88 2.14
N ILE A 78 13.71 -6.32 1.60
CA ILE A 78 13.60 -5.92 0.18
C ILE A 78 13.99 -4.46 -0.07
N GLN A 79 14.29 -3.67 0.97
CA GLN A 79 14.67 -2.27 0.85
C GLN A 79 15.81 -2.01 -0.17
N PRO A 80 16.88 -2.83 -0.25
CA PRO A 80 17.95 -2.62 -1.24
C PRO A 80 17.49 -2.80 -2.69
N SER A 81 16.43 -3.56 -2.92
CA SER A 81 15.86 -3.87 -4.24
C SER A 81 14.44 -3.34 -4.40
N LEU A 82 14.04 -2.32 -3.62
CA LEU A 82 12.63 -1.93 -3.53
C LEU A 82 12.04 -1.60 -4.90
N GLU A 83 12.73 -0.79 -5.71
CA GLU A 83 12.28 -0.38 -7.04
C GLU A 83 12.04 -1.57 -8.00
N SER A 84 12.80 -2.66 -7.86
CA SER A 84 12.62 -3.87 -8.66
C SER A 84 11.72 -4.92 -8.00
N SER A 85 11.36 -4.75 -6.73
CA SER A 85 10.51 -5.68 -5.97
C SER A 85 9.03 -5.27 -5.92
N ILE A 86 8.70 -4.01 -6.22
CA ILE A 86 7.31 -3.53 -6.21
C ILE A 86 6.94 -2.81 -7.51
N LEU A 87 5.66 -2.87 -7.85
CA LEU A 87 5.05 -2.07 -8.89
C LEU A 87 3.79 -1.42 -8.31
N VAL A 88 3.67 -0.10 -8.41
CA VAL A 88 2.48 0.62 -7.95
C VAL A 88 1.82 1.30 -9.13
N THR A 89 0.50 1.13 -9.24
CA THR A 89 -0.29 1.76 -10.30
C THR A 89 -1.51 2.48 -9.73
N ILE A 90 -1.90 3.57 -10.39
CA ILE A 90 -3.18 4.24 -10.19
C ILE A 90 -3.96 4.13 -11.49
N ARG A 91 -5.14 3.50 -11.44
CA ARG A 91 -5.98 3.24 -12.63
C ARG A 91 -5.19 2.60 -13.79
N GLY A 92 -4.28 1.67 -13.47
CA GLY A 92 -3.43 0.95 -14.43
C GLY A 92 -2.23 1.76 -14.96
N GLN A 93 -2.05 3.01 -14.56
CA GLN A 93 -0.86 3.80 -14.90
C GLN A 93 0.18 3.66 -13.78
N VAL A 94 1.40 3.31 -14.15
CA VAL A 94 2.53 3.20 -13.20
C VAL A 94 2.81 4.57 -12.61
N ILE A 95 2.92 4.64 -11.29
CA ILE A 95 3.26 5.90 -10.61
C ILE A 95 4.78 6.13 -10.62
N PRO A 96 5.22 7.39 -10.55
CA PRO A 96 6.63 7.71 -10.36
C PRO A 96 7.16 7.10 -9.05
N PHE A 97 8.31 6.44 -9.08
CA PHE A 97 8.92 5.83 -7.88
C PHE A 97 9.21 6.86 -6.78
N ALA A 98 9.40 8.14 -7.15
CA ALA A 98 9.52 9.25 -6.20
C ALA A 98 8.26 9.48 -5.33
N SER A 99 7.12 8.87 -5.68
CA SER A 99 5.90 8.85 -4.87
C SER A 99 5.86 7.67 -3.89
N VAL A 100 6.95 6.90 -3.77
CA VAL A 100 7.06 5.78 -2.84
C VAL A 100 8.20 6.06 -1.85
N SER A 101 7.92 5.87 -0.56
CA SER A 101 8.91 6.01 0.52
C SER A 101 8.71 4.94 1.59
N ILE A 102 9.70 4.77 2.46
CA ILE A 102 9.57 3.99 3.68
C ILE A 102 9.31 4.97 4.82
N ASN A 103 8.35 4.65 5.67
CA ASN A 103 7.96 5.49 6.79
C ASN A 103 9.15 5.69 7.77
N ALA A 104 9.30 6.90 8.29
CA ALA A 104 10.40 7.26 9.19
C ALA A 104 10.29 6.62 10.58
N ASP A 105 9.06 6.35 11.05
CA ASP A 105 8.79 5.80 12.38
C ASP A 105 8.80 4.26 12.39
N SER A 106 8.54 3.62 11.25
CA SER A 106 8.50 2.17 11.11
C SER A 106 9.08 1.66 9.79
N PRO A 107 10.12 0.81 9.81
CA PRO A 107 10.75 0.27 8.60
C PRO A 107 9.89 -0.79 7.89
N HIS A 108 8.73 -1.13 8.45
CA HIS A 108 7.78 -2.08 7.87
C HIS A 108 6.61 -1.41 7.14
N VAL A 109 6.55 -0.08 7.12
CA VAL A 109 5.46 0.65 6.47
C VAL A 109 5.97 1.28 5.18
N LEU A 110 5.39 0.82 4.08
CA LEU A 110 5.54 1.42 2.76
C LEU A 110 4.53 2.57 2.63
N GLU A 111 5.03 3.73 2.25
CA GLU A 111 4.24 4.93 1.99
C GLU A 111 4.10 5.14 0.49
N ILE A 112 2.87 5.25 0.02
CA ILE A 112 2.55 5.52 -1.38
C ILE A 112 1.82 6.87 -1.42
N ASP A 113 2.48 7.92 -1.87
CA ASP A 113 1.89 9.25 -2.03
C ASP A 113 0.97 9.29 -3.27
N VAL A 114 -0.27 8.86 -3.05
CA VAL A 114 -1.33 8.84 -4.05
C VAL A 114 -1.66 10.26 -4.52
N GLN A 115 -1.55 11.26 -3.64
CA GLN A 115 -1.84 12.64 -3.98
C GLN A 115 -0.80 13.20 -4.97
N ARG A 116 0.49 13.01 -4.67
CA ARG A 116 1.57 13.41 -5.56
C ARG A 116 1.49 12.69 -6.91
N ALA A 117 1.36 11.37 -6.89
CA ALA A 117 1.23 10.57 -8.11
C ALA A 117 0.02 11.01 -8.95
N TRP A 118 -1.12 11.30 -8.32
CA TRP A 118 -2.32 11.81 -8.99
C TRP A 118 -2.06 13.13 -9.72
N THR A 119 -1.38 14.08 -9.07
CA THR A 119 -1.04 15.37 -9.66
C THR A 119 -0.02 15.23 -10.79
N GLU A 120 1.05 14.46 -10.60
CA GLU A 120 2.12 14.28 -11.59
C GLU A 120 1.62 13.55 -12.85
N LEU A 121 0.72 12.57 -12.69
CA LEU A 121 0.08 11.86 -13.81
C LEU A 121 -1.07 12.65 -14.46
N GLY A 122 -1.42 13.84 -13.93
CA GLY A 122 -2.50 14.68 -14.46
C GLY A 122 -3.87 14.00 -14.45
N LEU A 123 -4.11 13.11 -13.47
CA LEU A 123 -5.34 12.31 -13.41
C LEU A 123 -6.55 13.18 -13.05
N LYS A 124 -7.71 12.77 -13.57
CA LYS A 124 -9.00 13.40 -13.29
C LYS A 124 -9.96 12.41 -12.65
N ALA A 125 -10.82 12.93 -11.78
CA ALA A 125 -11.83 12.13 -11.11
C ALA A 125 -12.68 11.40 -12.16
N GLY A 126 -12.81 10.08 -11.99
CA GLY A 126 -13.71 9.27 -12.80
C GLY A 126 -15.12 9.29 -12.22
N TYR A 127 -15.99 8.46 -12.80
CA TYR A 127 -17.28 8.15 -12.20
C TYR A 127 -17.05 7.49 -10.81
N SER A 128 -17.85 7.87 -9.81
CA SER A 128 -17.77 7.47 -8.38
C SER A 128 -16.76 8.18 -7.47
N ASN A 129 -15.90 9.07 -8.00
CA ASN A 129 -14.90 9.82 -7.21
C ASN A 129 -14.00 8.94 -6.32
N GLU A 130 -13.70 7.73 -6.79
CA GLU A 130 -12.81 6.79 -6.12
C GLU A 130 -11.49 6.68 -6.86
N VAL A 131 -10.42 6.45 -6.10
CA VAL A 131 -9.07 6.25 -6.62
C VAL A 131 -8.66 4.82 -6.32
N GLN A 132 -8.63 3.99 -7.36
CA GLN A 132 -8.09 2.64 -7.27
C GLN A 132 -6.57 2.68 -7.40
N VAL A 133 -5.90 2.19 -6.37
CA VAL A 133 -4.45 2.03 -6.30
C VAL A 133 -4.16 0.53 -6.19
N THR A 134 -3.21 0.05 -6.99
CA THR A 134 -2.75 -1.33 -6.95
C THR A 134 -1.27 -1.36 -6.60
N LEU A 135 -0.92 -2.08 -5.54
CA LEU A 135 0.45 -2.46 -5.20
C LEU A 135 0.65 -3.92 -5.58
N SER A 136 1.57 -4.19 -6.49
CA SER A 136 2.01 -5.53 -6.84
C SER A 136 3.39 -5.78 -6.26
N ILE A 137 3.51 -6.81 -5.43
CA ILE A 137 4.78 -7.28 -4.86
C ILE A 137 5.26 -8.45 -5.72
N LEU A 138 6.47 -8.31 -6.24
CA LEU A 138 7.10 -9.29 -7.11
C LEU A 138 7.77 -10.40 -6.26
N PRO A 139 7.81 -11.65 -6.76
CA PRO A 139 8.38 -12.79 -6.04
C PRO A 139 9.88 -12.65 -5.78
#